data_AF-A0A841MG82-F1
#
_entry.id   AF-A0A841MG82-F1
#
_cell.length_a   1.000
_cell.length_b   1.000
_cell.length_c   1.000
_cell.angle_alpha   90.00
_cell.angle_beta   90.00
_cell.angle_gamma   90.00
#
_symmetry.space_group_name_H-M   'P 1'
#
loop_
_entity.id
_entity.type
_entity.pdbx_description
1 polymer ?
#
loop_
_entity_poly.entity_id
_entity_poly.type
_entity_poly.pdbx_seq_one_letter_code
_entity_poly.pdbx_strand_id
1 'polypeptide(L)'
;MFDFKFTPESYFENEVTSVLLVKLQYPESQWGEQISIYAHSIEGKIQFEAVDFYGNEFILYPSSSFEPLSFEDLVYMLEGIQVNQDEVEGNVEFTLYGVPAAESSFYPEVEKYFDEKRESAGLT
;
A
#
# COMPACT_ATOMS: atom_id res chain seq x y z
N MET A 1 -11.98 15.40 8.93
CA MET A 1 -10.98 14.89 9.88
C MET A 1 -11.06 13.38 9.78
N PHE A 2 -9.95 12.75 9.44
CA PHE A 2 -9.85 11.30 9.26
C PHE A 2 -9.87 10.57 10.62
N ASP A 3 -10.49 9.41 10.68
CA ASP A 3 -10.44 8.52 11.83
C ASP A 3 -9.22 7.59 11.72
N PHE A 4 -8.06 8.13 12.10
CA PHE A 4 -6.79 7.40 12.12
C PHE A 4 -6.79 6.15 13.01
N LYS A 5 -7.73 6.05 13.96
CA LYS A 5 -7.89 4.90 14.85
C LYS A 5 -8.79 3.82 14.28
N PHE A 6 -9.42 4.05 13.13
CA PHE A 6 -10.23 3.04 12.47
C PHE A 6 -9.38 1.81 12.15
N THR A 7 -9.88 0.64 12.54
CA THR A 7 -9.26 -0.66 12.28
C THR A 7 -10.36 -1.60 11.78
N PRO A 8 -10.20 -2.24 10.61
CA PRO A 8 -11.14 -3.26 10.15
C PRO A 8 -11.24 -4.42 11.14
N GLU A 9 -12.43 -5.00 11.31
CA GLU A 9 -12.61 -6.14 12.23
C GLU A 9 -11.79 -7.37 11.78
N SER A 10 -11.72 -7.61 10.47
CA SER A 10 -10.91 -8.66 9.85
C SER A 10 -10.59 -8.30 8.40
N TYR A 11 -9.48 -8.82 7.88
CA TYR A 11 -9.22 -8.85 6.43
C TYR A 11 -9.72 -10.13 5.76
N PHE A 12 -9.93 -11.18 6.54
CA PHE A 12 -10.12 -12.55 6.05
C PHE A 12 -11.52 -13.03 6.42
N GLU A 13 -12.30 -13.39 5.40
CA GLU A 13 -13.63 -13.98 5.52
C GLU A 13 -13.74 -15.20 4.60
N ASN A 14 -14.68 -16.11 4.88
CA ASN A 14 -15.04 -17.23 3.98
C ASN A 14 -13.86 -18.10 3.52
N GLU A 15 -12.97 -18.46 4.44
CA GLU A 15 -11.75 -19.27 4.18
C GLU A 15 -10.71 -18.60 3.27
N VAL A 16 -10.87 -17.32 2.93
CA VAL A 16 -9.88 -16.56 2.17
C VAL A 16 -8.68 -16.25 3.05
N THR A 17 -7.49 -16.64 2.60
CA THR A 17 -6.22 -16.40 3.31
C THR A 17 -5.37 -15.32 2.66
N SER A 18 -5.79 -14.76 1.54
CA SER A 18 -5.07 -13.69 0.82
C SER A 18 -6.06 -12.71 0.21
N VAL A 19 -5.87 -11.42 0.45
CA VAL A 19 -6.74 -10.34 -0.06
C VAL A 19 -5.91 -9.19 -0.61
N LEU A 20 -6.45 -8.51 -1.64
CA LEU A 20 -5.94 -7.23 -2.08
C LEU A 20 -6.35 -6.18 -1.04
N LEU A 21 -5.37 -5.64 -0.32
CA LEU A 21 -5.58 -4.67 0.74
C LEU A 21 -5.72 -3.24 0.19
N VAL A 22 -4.76 -2.83 -0.63
CA VAL A 22 -4.71 -1.49 -1.24
C VAL A 22 -4.17 -1.60 -2.66
N LYS A 23 -4.73 -0.81 -3.58
CA LYS A 23 -4.12 -0.55 -4.88
C LYS A 23 -3.60 0.89 -4.89
N LEU A 24 -2.33 1.07 -5.25
CA LEU A 24 -1.69 2.34 -5.46
C LEU A 24 -1.44 2.52 -6.96
N GLN A 25 -1.83 3.66 -7.51
CA GLN A 25 -1.52 4.08 -8.86
C GLN A 25 -0.66 5.34 -8.80
N TYR A 26 0.38 5.41 -9.62
CA TYR A 26 1.28 6.56 -9.72
C TYR A 26 1.12 7.21 -11.10
N PRO A 27 0.12 8.10 -11.30
CA PRO A 27 -0.14 8.74 -12.59
C PRO A 27 1.02 9.58 -13.12
N GLU A 28 1.84 10.13 -12.22
CA GLU A 28 2.97 10.98 -12.56
C GLU A 28 4.21 10.20 -13.00
N SER A 29 4.19 8.89 -12.83
CA SER A 29 5.28 8.05 -13.29
C SER A 29 5.32 7.90 -14.81
N GLN A 30 6.46 7.48 -15.33
CA GLN A 30 6.66 7.37 -16.77
C GLN A 30 5.72 6.34 -17.42
N TRP A 31 5.36 5.27 -16.70
CA TRP A 31 4.56 4.17 -17.24
C TRP A 31 3.20 4.00 -16.55
N GLY A 32 2.82 4.92 -15.65
CA GLY A 32 1.58 4.81 -14.89
C GLY A 32 1.61 3.62 -13.95
N GLU A 33 2.70 3.48 -13.21
CA GLU A 33 2.95 2.31 -12.38
C GLU A 33 1.86 2.07 -11.35
N GLN A 34 1.61 0.79 -11.10
CA GLN A 34 0.65 0.32 -10.13
C GLN A 34 1.35 -0.62 -9.16
N ILE A 35 1.12 -0.39 -7.86
CA ILE A 35 1.54 -1.29 -6.79
C ILE A 35 0.29 -1.82 -6.10
N SER A 36 0.20 -3.14 -6.00
CA SER A 36 -0.85 -3.82 -5.26
C SER A 36 -0.26 -4.29 -3.93
N ILE A 37 -0.90 -3.92 -2.82
CA ILE A 37 -0.57 -4.40 -1.49
C ILE A 37 -1.51 -5.54 -1.14
N TYR A 38 -0.97 -6.72 -0.87
CA TYR A 38 -1.70 -7.89 -0.41
C TYR A 38 -1.51 -8.09 1.09
N ALA A 39 -2.55 -8.62 1.74
CA ALA A 39 -2.48 -9.16 3.09
C ALA A 39 -2.69 -10.67 3.03
N HIS A 40 -1.78 -11.42 3.64
CA HIS A 40 -1.78 -12.89 3.67
C HIS A 40 -1.86 -13.40 5.11
N SER A 41 -2.80 -14.29 5.40
CA SER A 41 -2.89 -14.99 6.67
C SER A 41 -1.97 -16.21 6.65
N ILE A 42 -0.82 -16.11 7.32
CA ILE A 42 0.21 -17.15 7.38
C ILE A 42 0.55 -17.41 8.85
N GLU A 43 0.35 -18.64 9.31
CA GLU A 43 0.69 -19.10 10.67
C GLU A 43 0.13 -18.21 11.81
N GLY A 44 -1.09 -17.68 11.62
CA GLY A 44 -1.74 -16.81 12.60
C GLY A 44 -1.21 -15.38 12.62
N LYS A 45 -0.40 -15.00 11.63
CA LYS A 45 0.06 -13.63 11.40
C LYS A 45 -0.43 -13.13 10.05
N ILE A 46 -0.65 -11.83 9.96
CA ILE A 46 -0.91 -11.12 8.71
C ILE A 46 0.44 -10.70 8.15
N GLN A 47 0.81 -11.21 6.98
CA GLN A 47 1.98 -10.76 6.22
C GLN A 47 1.53 -9.81 5.12
N PHE A 48 2.29 -8.73 4.91
CA PHE A 48 2.02 -7.75 3.86
C PHE A 48 3.04 -7.92 2.75
N GLU A 49 2.56 -7.86 1.51
CA GLU A 49 3.38 -7.99 0.31
C GLU A 49 2.99 -6.91 -0.68
N ALA A 50 3.98 -6.21 -1.23
CA ALA A 50 3.78 -5.25 -2.31
C ALA A 50 4.26 -5.88 -3.62
N VAL A 51 3.40 -5.80 -4.64
CA VAL A 51 3.64 -6.38 -5.96
C VAL A 51 3.40 -5.33 -7.03
N ASP A 52 4.37 -5.16 -7.92
CA ASP A 52 4.23 -4.37 -9.14
C ASP A 52 4.32 -5.25 -10.38
N PHE A 53 4.31 -4.62 -11.57
CA PHE A 53 4.42 -5.33 -12.84
C PHE A 53 5.85 -5.83 -13.14
N TYR A 54 6.86 -5.17 -12.58
CA TYR A 54 8.27 -5.38 -12.93
C TYR A 54 8.93 -6.46 -12.07
N GLY A 55 8.25 -6.93 -11.02
CA GLY A 55 8.80 -7.89 -10.07
C GLY A 55 9.82 -7.26 -9.14
N ASN A 56 9.71 -5.95 -8.89
CA ASN A 56 10.56 -5.28 -7.92
C ASN A 56 10.25 -5.82 -6.51
N GLU A 57 11.29 -6.03 -5.72
CA GLU A 57 11.11 -6.37 -4.30
C GLU A 57 10.90 -5.08 -3.51
N PHE A 58 9.81 -5.02 -2.74
CA PHE A 58 9.47 -3.88 -1.92
C PHE A 58 9.61 -4.20 -0.43
N ILE A 59 10.12 -3.24 0.31
CA ILE A 59 10.22 -3.28 1.76
C ILE A 59 9.03 -2.49 2.33
N LEU A 60 8.23 -3.18 3.15
CA LEU A 60 7.07 -2.62 3.84
C LEU A 60 7.32 -2.51 5.35
N TYR A 61 6.85 -1.42 5.96
CA TYR A 61 6.92 -1.20 7.39
C TYR A 61 5.54 -0.78 7.95
N PRO A 62 4.86 -1.63 8.73
CA PRO A 62 5.24 -3.00 9.09
C PRO A 62 5.12 -3.97 7.90
N SER A 63 6.01 -4.96 7.82
CA SER A 63 5.88 -6.08 6.85
C SER A 63 4.91 -7.16 7.32
N SER A 64 4.51 -7.14 8.59
CA SER A 64 3.56 -8.08 9.16
C SER A 64 3.00 -7.61 10.50
N SER A 65 1.84 -8.12 10.88
CA SER A 65 1.10 -7.78 12.11
C SER A 65 0.27 -8.97 12.60
N PHE A 66 -0.17 -8.96 13.86
CA PHE A 66 -1.05 -10.02 14.39
C PHE A 66 -2.54 -9.72 14.20
N GLU A 67 -2.89 -8.46 14.00
CA GLU A 67 -4.25 -7.95 13.86
C GLU A 67 -4.27 -6.97 12.67
N PRO A 68 -5.45 -6.68 12.07
CA PRO A 68 -5.58 -5.64 11.05
C PRO A 68 -4.94 -4.32 11.50
N LEU A 69 -4.36 -3.59 10.54
CA LEU A 69 -3.71 -2.32 10.81
C LEU A 69 -4.75 -1.27 11.21
N SER A 70 -4.34 -0.30 12.01
CA SER A 70 -5.10 0.96 12.08
C SER A 70 -4.95 1.72 10.76
N PHE A 71 -5.87 2.64 10.49
CA PHE A 71 -5.75 3.51 9.31
C PHE A 71 -4.46 4.32 9.34
N GLU A 72 -4.02 4.75 10.53
CA GLU A 72 -2.71 5.38 10.74
C GLU A 72 -1.54 4.48 10.32
N ASP A 73 -1.50 3.24 10.81
CA ASP A 73 -0.43 2.29 10.48
C ASP A 73 -0.43 1.92 8.99
N LEU A 74 -1.61 1.80 8.37
CA LEU A 74 -1.72 1.62 6.93
C LEU A 74 -1.11 2.80 6.18
N VAL A 75 -1.48 4.03 6.54
CA VAL A 75 -0.93 5.24 5.90
C VAL A 75 0.59 5.27 6.04
N TYR A 76 1.13 5.00 7.24
CA TYR A 76 2.57 4.92 7.44
C TYR A 76 3.24 3.87 6.56
N MET A 77 2.62 2.69 6.40
CA MET A 77 3.13 1.65 5.51
C MET A 77 3.14 2.09 4.06
N LEU A 78 2.06 2.69 3.57
CA LEU A 78 1.92 3.13 2.16
C LEU A 78 2.86 4.28 1.81
N GLU A 79 3.06 5.22 2.73
CA GLU A 79 3.99 6.34 2.53
C GLU A 79 5.45 5.93 2.70
N GLY A 80 5.70 4.87 3.47
CA GLY A 80 7.03 4.34 3.79
C GLY A 80 7.52 3.23 2.86
N ILE A 81 6.79 2.90 1.78
CA ILE A 81 7.19 1.86 0.82
C ILE A 81 8.56 2.22 0.21
N GLN A 82 9.47 1.26 0.21
CA GLN A 82 10.79 1.39 -0.41
C GLN A 82 11.02 0.23 -1.37
N VAL A 83 11.69 0.47 -2.49
CA VAL A 83 12.21 -0.62 -3.33
C VAL A 83 13.52 -1.11 -2.72
N ASN A 84 13.70 -2.43 -2.59
CA ASN A 84 14.96 -3.01 -2.17
C ASN A 84 16.01 -2.76 -3.26
N GLN A 85 16.98 -1.88 -2.99
CA GLN A 85 18.01 -1.50 -3.97
C GLN A 85 19.16 -2.50 -4.05
N ASP A 86 19.29 -3.42 -3.09
CA ASP A 86 20.39 -4.38 -3.06
C ASP A 86 20.23 -5.49 -4.12
N GLU A 87 19.01 -5.73 -4.60
CA GLU A 87 18.69 -6.78 -5.58
C GLU A 87 18.43 -6.27 -7.01
N VAL A 88 18.47 -4.95 -7.26
CA VAL A 88 18.06 -4.41 -8.56
C VAL A 88 19.24 -4.02 -9.46
N GLU A 89 19.39 -4.74 -10.58
CA GLU A 89 20.17 -4.30 -11.74
C GLU A 89 19.31 -3.41 -12.66
N GLY A 90 19.29 -2.08 -12.45
CA GLY A 90 18.65 -1.12 -13.38
C GLY A 90 18.00 0.12 -12.73
N ASN A 91 17.68 1.14 -13.54
CA ASN A 91 17.13 2.45 -13.13
C ASN A 91 15.73 2.36 -12.47
N VAL A 92 15.68 1.96 -11.20
CA VAL A 92 14.46 1.97 -10.35
C VAL A 92 14.11 3.36 -9.82
N GLU A 93 15.01 4.34 -9.96
CA GLU A 93 14.81 5.71 -9.44
C GLU A 93 13.56 6.43 -9.99
N PHE A 94 12.86 5.87 -10.99
CA PHE A 94 11.65 6.45 -11.58
C PHE A 94 10.32 5.81 -11.17
N THR A 95 10.31 4.66 -10.47
CA THR A 95 9.09 3.83 -10.27
C THR A 95 8.12 4.35 -9.18
N LEU A 96 8.57 5.29 -8.34
CA LEU A 96 7.80 5.81 -7.20
C LEU A 96 7.78 7.34 -7.16
N TYR A 97 7.49 7.97 -8.30
CA TYR A 97 7.41 9.43 -8.36
C TYR A 97 5.99 9.94 -8.07
N GLY A 98 5.87 10.93 -7.18
CA GLY A 98 4.61 11.60 -6.87
C GLY A 98 3.88 11.04 -5.65
N VAL A 99 2.60 11.40 -5.52
CA VAL A 99 1.69 10.91 -4.47
C VAL A 99 0.72 9.94 -5.14
N PRO A 100 0.63 8.66 -4.74
CA PRO A 100 -0.24 7.73 -5.43
C PRO A 100 -1.72 8.08 -5.27
N ALA A 101 -2.55 7.73 -6.25
CA ALA A 101 -3.98 7.52 -6.05
C ALA A 101 -4.17 6.14 -5.39
N ALA A 102 -4.93 6.08 -4.29
CA ALA A 102 -5.04 4.88 -3.47
C ALA A 102 -6.50 4.40 -3.39
N GLU A 103 -6.72 3.10 -3.52
CA GLU A 103 -8.05 2.48 -3.40
C GLU A 103 -8.00 1.29 -2.42
N SER A 104 -9.01 1.16 -1.56
CA SER A 104 -9.17 0.00 -0.67
C SER A 104 -10.64 -0.26 -0.36
N SER A 105 -11.02 -1.54 -0.32
CA SER A 105 -12.33 -1.97 0.20
C SER A 105 -12.38 -2.06 1.73
N PHE A 106 -11.22 -2.06 2.40
CA PHE A 106 -11.11 -2.22 3.85
C PHE A 106 -11.02 -0.88 4.57
N TYR A 107 -10.44 0.13 3.92
CA TYR A 107 -10.20 1.45 4.50
C TYR A 107 -10.99 2.52 3.75
N PRO A 108 -12.19 2.90 4.23
CA PRO A 108 -13.10 3.78 3.49
C PRO A 108 -12.54 5.20 3.28
N GLU A 109 -11.56 5.61 4.07
CA GLU A 109 -10.97 6.96 4.00
C GLU A 109 -9.66 7.03 3.23
N VAL A 110 -9.11 5.89 2.75
CA VAL A 110 -7.78 5.88 2.11
C VAL A 110 -7.75 6.68 0.82
N GLU A 111 -8.78 6.55 -0.02
CA GLU A 111 -8.89 7.25 -1.31
C GLU A 111 -8.89 8.76 -1.08
N LYS A 112 -9.80 9.21 -0.21
CA LYS A 112 -9.91 10.63 0.15
C LYS A 112 -8.62 11.18 0.77
N TYR A 113 -7.94 10.42 1.63
CA TYR A 113 -6.68 10.87 2.24
C TYR A 113 -5.60 11.13 1.18
N PHE A 114 -5.43 10.20 0.24
CA PHE A 114 -4.44 10.34 -0.83
C PHE A 114 -4.85 11.40 -1.85
N ASP A 115 -6.14 11.57 -2.14
CA ASP A 115 -6.64 12.66 -3.00
C ASP A 115 -6.35 14.04 -2.41
N GLU A 116 -6.67 14.28 -1.13
CA GLU A 116 -6.35 15.54 -0.44
C GLU A 116 -4.83 15.80 -0.41
N LYS A 117 -4.02 14.73 -0.33
CA LYS A 117 -2.56 14.83 -0.39
C LYS A 117 -2.05 15.16 -1.80
N ARG A 118 -2.65 14.57 -2.84
CA ARG A 118 -2.35 14.90 -4.25
C ARG A 118 -2.70 16.35 -4.57
N GLU A 119 -3.86 16.83 -4.11
CA GLU A 119 -4.27 18.24 -4.21
C GLU A 119 -3.26 19.18 -3.55
N SER A 120 -2.85 18.84 -2.32
CA SER A 120 -1.86 19.63 -1.57
C SER A 120 -0.49 19.66 -2.24
N ALA A 121 -0.14 18.62 -3.01
CA ALA A 121 1.09 18.53 -3.79
C ALA A 121 0.99 19.17 -5.19
N GLY A 122 -0.21 19.61 -5.62
CA GLY A 122 -0.45 20.17 -6.95
C GLY A 122 -0.45 19.14 -8.08
N LEU A 123 -0.85 17.88 -7.79
CA LEU A 123 -0.86 16.75 -8.72
C LEU A 123 -2.27 16.40 -9.27
N THR A 124 -3.25 17.26 -9.03
CA THR A 124 -4.67 17.12 -9.44
C THR A 124 -5.17 18.36 -10.14
#